data_AF-A0A7K6FRF5-F1
#
_entry.id   AF-A0A7K6FRF5-F1
#
_cell.length_a   1.000
_cell.length_b   1.000
_cell.length_c   1.000
_cell.angle_alpha   90.00
_cell.angle_beta   90.00
_cell.angle_gamma   90.00
#
_symmetry.space_group_name_H-M   'P 1'
#
loop_
_entity.id
_entity.type
_entity.pdbx_description
1 polymer ?
#
loop_
_entity_poly.entity_id
_entity_poly.type
_entity_poly.pdbx_seq_one_letter_code
_entity_poly.pdbx_strand_id
1 'polypeptide(L)'
;ESVPSPRTRSQLLASTLEWCNLTLQCQGAGKGAVNVTWRRDSLAWGAPGGPGTERHQLSPDGTTLRLALPPAAANVTYACTVSNPADHKVALFDLQSICQGGGGPSAFSTSGYIVLALILVAVSLGGAFWCWRINSGKAAEP
;
A
#
# COMPACT_ATOMS: atom_id res chain seq x y z
N GLU A 1 -35.29 -5.95 7.39
CA GLU A 1 -33.95 -6.54 7.28
C GLU A 1 -32.91 -5.55 7.78
N SER A 2 -32.06 -5.93 8.75
CA SER A 2 -30.92 -5.09 9.17
C SER A 2 -29.88 -5.05 8.04
N VAL A 3 -29.17 -3.92 7.89
CA VAL A 3 -28.19 -3.79 6.82
C VAL A 3 -27.05 -4.78 7.09
N PRO A 4 -26.65 -5.64 6.14
CA PRO A 4 -25.49 -6.49 6.33
C PRO A 4 -24.19 -5.67 6.22
N SER A 5 -23.14 -6.08 6.94
CA SER A 5 -21.85 -5.39 6.95
C SER A 5 -21.31 -5.19 5.52
N PRO A 6 -20.90 -3.97 5.13
CA PRO A 6 -20.45 -3.72 3.76
C PRO A 6 -19.17 -4.48 3.44
N ARG A 7 -19.06 -5.01 2.22
CA ARG A 7 -17.80 -5.53 1.67
C ARG A 7 -16.92 -4.35 1.25
N THR A 8 -15.75 -4.25 1.86
CA THR A 8 -14.79 -3.18 1.63
C THR A 8 -13.53 -3.75 0.99
N ARG A 9 -12.93 -2.98 0.08
CA ARG A 9 -11.62 -3.30 -0.52
C ARG A 9 -10.84 -2.03 -0.80
N SER A 10 -9.58 -2.00 -0.42
CA SER A 10 -8.65 -0.92 -0.76
C SER A 10 -7.53 -1.47 -1.62
N GLN A 11 -7.22 -0.78 -2.71
CA GLN A 11 -6.13 -1.14 -3.61
C GLN A 11 -5.30 0.09 -3.92
N LEU A 12 -4.03 0.05 -3.54
CA LEU A 12 -3.05 1.03 -3.99
C LEU A 12 -2.69 0.71 -5.45
N LEU A 13 -2.88 1.67 -6.35
CA LEU A 13 -2.51 1.54 -7.76
C LEU A 13 -1.02 1.88 -7.94
N ALA A 14 -0.59 2.98 -7.34
CA ALA A 14 0.80 3.36 -7.25
C ALA A 14 1.01 4.48 -6.23
N SER A 15 2.21 4.54 -5.66
CA SER A 15 2.64 5.57 -4.71
C SER A 15 4.01 6.07 -5.12
N THR A 16 4.18 7.38 -5.15
CA THR A 16 5.44 8.08 -5.37
C THR A 16 5.60 9.16 -4.30
N LEU A 17 6.74 9.86 -4.31
CA LEU A 17 6.97 10.99 -3.41
C LEU A 17 5.95 12.12 -3.58
N GLU A 18 5.43 12.30 -4.80
CA GLU A 18 4.55 13.41 -5.17
C GLU A 18 3.06 13.04 -5.17
N TRP A 19 2.73 11.77 -5.41
CA TRP A 19 1.35 11.32 -5.54
C TRP A 19 1.12 9.92 -5.02
N CYS A 20 -0.05 9.71 -4.43
CA CYS A 20 -0.61 8.42 -4.05
C CYS A 20 -1.92 8.20 -4.81
N ASN A 21 -1.94 7.19 -5.69
CA ASN A 21 -3.10 6.81 -6.48
C ASN A 21 -3.66 5.49 -5.95
N LEU A 22 -4.92 5.50 -5.55
CA LEU A 22 -5.57 4.34 -4.97
C LEU A 22 -7.04 4.26 -5.37
N THR A 23 -7.58 3.06 -5.21
CA THR A 23 -8.98 2.74 -5.43
C THR A 23 -9.57 2.16 -4.16
N LEU A 24 -10.65 2.77 -3.68
CA LEU A 24 -11.47 2.26 -2.60
C LEU A 24 -12.75 1.68 -3.19
N GLN A 25 -13.17 0.53 -2.70
CA GLN A 25 -14.42 -0.13 -3.07
C GLN A 25 -15.22 -0.43 -1.82
N CYS A 26 -16.51 -0.14 -1.90
CA CYS A 26 -17.47 -0.38 -0.86
C CYS A 26 -18.79 -0.83 -1.49
N GLN A 27 -19.23 -2.02 -1.14
CA GLN A 27 -20.48 -2.60 -1.65
C GLN A 27 -21.29 -3.15 -0.47
N GLY A 28 -22.61 -2.98 -0.47
CA GLY A 28 -23.44 -3.64 0.52
C GLY A 28 -23.40 -5.16 0.37
N ALA A 29 -23.19 -5.88 1.47
CA ALA A 29 -23.14 -7.33 1.44
C ALA A 29 -24.55 -7.95 1.42
N GLY A 30 -25.30 -7.86 0.32
CA GLY A 30 -26.62 -8.48 0.25
C GLY A 30 -27.32 -8.31 -1.09
N LYS A 31 -28.47 -8.98 -1.27
CA LYS A 31 -29.32 -8.86 -2.46
C LYS A 31 -30.19 -7.60 -2.48
N GLY A 32 -30.18 -6.79 -1.42
CA GLY A 32 -31.03 -5.60 -1.29
C GLY A 32 -30.45 -4.38 -1.99
N ALA A 33 -31.32 -3.56 -2.59
CA ALA A 33 -30.95 -2.23 -3.09
C ALA A 33 -30.55 -1.34 -1.91
N VAL A 34 -29.26 -1.16 -1.71
CA VAL A 34 -28.68 -0.30 -0.68
C VAL A 34 -28.05 0.93 -1.34
N ASN A 35 -28.15 2.07 -0.69
CA ASN A 35 -27.51 3.29 -1.14
C ASN A 35 -26.10 3.37 -0.56
N VAL A 36 -25.10 3.65 -1.41
CA VAL A 36 -23.70 3.78 -1.02
C VAL A 36 -23.32 5.25 -1.10
N THR A 37 -22.90 5.81 0.03
CA THR A 37 -22.48 7.21 0.12
C THR A 37 -21.07 7.30 0.68
N TRP A 38 -20.23 8.12 0.06
CA TRP A 38 -18.87 8.37 0.53
C TRP A 38 -18.83 9.67 1.32
N ARG A 39 -17.88 9.79 2.25
CA ARG A 39 -17.61 10.99 3.05
C ARG A 39 -16.12 11.05 3.36
N ARG A 40 -15.58 12.26 3.49
CA ARG A 40 -14.19 12.48 3.90
C ARG A 40 -14.19 13.07 5.30
N ASP A 41 -13.45 12.46 6.22
CA ASP A 41 -13.10 13.01 7.52
C ASP A 41 -14.28 13.65 8.27
N SER A 42 -15.39 12.91 8.29
CA SER A 42 -16.70 13.33 8.82
C SER A 42 -17.47 14.45 8.08
N LEU A 43 -16.88 15.09 7.08
CA LEU A 43 -17.54 16.07 6.21
C LEU A 43 -18.38 15.40 5.11
N ALA A 44 -19.55 15.99 4.82
CA ALA A 44 -20.43 15.54 3.76
C ALA A 44 -19.71 15.61 2.39
N TRP A 45 -19.93 14.59 1.55
CA TRP A 45 -19.47 14.61 0.16
C TRP A 45 -20.04 15.83 -0.56
N GLY A 46 -19.17 16.65 -1.16
CA GLY A 46 -19.56 17.92 -1.79
C GLY A 46 -19.44 19.15 -0.88
N ALA A 47 -19.00 19.01 0.38
CA ALA A 47 -18.47 20.15 1.11
C ALA A 47 -17.20 20.64 0.37
N PRO A 48 -17.03 21.95 0.14
CA PRO A 48 -15.80 22.50 -0.43
C PRO A 48 -14.69 22.39 0.62
N GLY A 49 -14.13 21.19 0.74
CA GLY A 49 -13.03 20.86 1.64
C GLY A 49 -11.74 21.40 1.08
N GLY A 50 -11.52 22.71 1.20
CA GLY A 50 -10.25 23.39 0.97
C GLY A 50 -9.70 23.33 -0.47
N PRO A 51 -8.82 24.27 -0.85
CA PRO A 51 -8.21 24.29 -2.16
C PRO A 51 -7.06 23.27 -2.24
N GLY A 52 -7.01 22.47 -3.30
CA GLY A 52 -5.72 22.08 -3.91
C GLY A 52 -5.49 20.59 -4.20
N THR A 53 -5.30 20.28 -5.48
CA THR A 53 -4.57 19.12 -6.07
C THR A 53 -5.14 17.71 -5.99
N GLU A 54 -6.06 17.39 -5.10
CA GLU A 54 -6.65 16.05 -5.02
C GLU A 54 -7.65 15.77 -6.15
N ARG A 55 -7.44 14.68 -6.90
CA ARG A 55 -8.32 14.25 -7.99
C ARG A 55 -9.15 13.04 -7.55
N HIS A 56 -10.46 13.20 -7.62
CA HIS A 56 -11.42 12.18 -7.19
C HIS A 56 -12.36 11.80 -8.30
N GLN A 57 -12.59 10.51 -8.48
CA GLN A 57 -13.53 9.99 -9.45
C GLN A 57 -14.37 8.88 -8.82
N LEU A 58 -15.68 9.10 -8.75
CA LEU A 58 -16.64 8.11 -8.30
C LEU A 58 -17.18 7.35 -9.50
N SER A 59 -17.28 6.02 -9.39
CA SER A 59 -17.95 5.17 -10.38
C SER A 59 -19.43 5.56 -10.50
N PRO A 60 -20.06 5.41 -11.68
CA PRO A 60 -21.51 5.63 -11.85
C PRO A 60 -22.36 4.84 -10.83
N ASP A 61 -21.89 3.65 -10.44
CA ASP A 61 -22.56 2.79 -9.46
C ASP A 61 -22.39 3.24 -8.01
N GLY A 62 -21.57 4.26 -7.74
CA GLY A 62 -21.28 4.78 -6.39
C GLY A 62 -20.44 3.84 -5.50
N THR A 63 -20.14 2.63 -5.95
CA THR A 63 -19.43 1.60 -5.16
C THR A 63 -17.91 1.73 -5.16
N THR A 64 -17.34 2.39 -6.17
CA THR A 64 -15.89 2.48 -6.36
C THR A 64 -15.47 3.94 -6.43
N LEU A 65 -14.51 4.32 -5.59
CA LEU A 65 -13.96 5.66 -5.46
C LEU A 65 -12.46 5.63 -5.78
N ARG A 66 -12.06 6.31 -6.85
CA ARG A 66 -10.65 6.48 -7.25
C ARG A 66 -10.14 7.81 -6.73
N LEU A 67 -8.96 7.79 -6.12
CA LEU A 67 -8.36 8.94 -5.48
C LEU A 67 -6.91 9.07 -5.91
N ALA A 68 -6.50 10.29 -6.27
CA ALA A 68 -5.12 10.65 -6.50
C ALA A 68 -4.82 11.93 -5.73
N LEU A 69 -3.98 11.83 -4.71
CA LEU A 69 -3.65 12.94 -3.81
C LEU A 69 -2.17 12.90 -3.43
N PRO A 70 -1.56 14.05 -3.09
CA PRO A 70 -0.21 14.08 -2.55
C PRO A 70 -0.10 13.25 -1.25
N PRO A 71 1.01 12.55 -0.99
CA PRO A 71 1.20 11.81 0.26
C PRO A 71 1.05 12.68 1.51
N ALA A 72 1.43 13.96 1.44
CA ALA A 72 1.22 14.94 2.51
C ALA A 72 -0.27 15.20 2.83
N ALA A 73 -1.15 15.02 1.83
CA ALA A 73 -2.59 15.13 1.98
C ALA A 73 -3.27 13.79 2.32
N ALA A 74 -2.50 12.69 2.45
CA ALA A 74 -3.03 11.36 2.75
C ALA A 74 -3.40 11.16 4.24
N ASN A 75 -3.13 12.14 5.10
CA ASN A 75 -3.56 12.13 6.49
C ASN A 75 -5.07 12.47 6.59
N VAL A 76 -5.89 11.59 6.04
CA VAL A 76 -7.34 11.76 5.98
C VAL A 76 -8.02 10.39 6.02
N THR A 77 -9.27 10.34 6.48
CA THR A 77 -10.05 9.10 6.53
C THR A 77 -11.27 9.21 5.61
N TYR A 78 -11.48 8.25 4.71
CA TYR A 78 -12.74 8.13 3.97
C TYR A 78 -13.70 7.22 4.70
N ALA A 79 -14.95 7.66 4.83
CA ALA A 79 -16.05 6.86 5.33
C ALA A 79 -16.99 6.48 4.19
N CYS A 80 -17.28 5.19 4.04
CA CYS A 80 -18.36 4.69 3.21
C CYS A 80 -19.55 4.35 4.09
N THR A 81 -20.71 4.93 3.82
CA THR A 81 -21.97 4.59 4.48
C THR A 81 -22.86 3.84 3.51
N VAL A 82 -23.23 2.61 3.89
CA VAL A 82 -24.21 1.78 3.18
C VAL A 82 -25.52 1.82 3.95
N SER A 83 -26.57 2.34 3.34
CA SER A 83 -27.88 2.50 3.99
C SER A 83 -29.01 1.79 3.23
N ASN A 84 -29.99 1.34 4.01
CA ASN A 84 -31.30 0.83 3.60
C ASN A 84 -32.35 1.68 4.32
N PRO A 85 -33.58 1.82 3.81
CA PRO A 85 -34.73 2.37 4.55
C PRO A 85 -34.82 2.00 6.05
N ALA A 86 -34.35 0.82 6.46
CA ALA A 86 -34.44 0.35 7.84
C ALA A 86 -33.19 0.59 8.71
N ASP A 87 -31.98 0.70 8.14
CA ASP A 87 -30.72 0.67 8.90
C ASP A 87 -29.54 1.22 8.05
N HIS A 88 -28.41 1.52 8.69
CA HIS A 88 -27.19 1.96 8.00
C HIS A 88 -25.92 1.43 8.67
N LYS A 89 -24.88 1.20 7.86
CA LYS A 89 -23.56 0.78 8.34
C LYS A 89 -22.46 1.64 7.72
N VAL A 90 -21.45 1.92 8.52
CA VAL A 90 -20.30 2.76 8.13
C VAL A 90 -19.04 1.91 8.10
N ALA A 91 -18.25 2.08 7.05
CA ALA A 91 -16.91 1.54 6.89
C ALA A 91 -15.91 2.69 6.76
N LEU A 92 -14.74 2.55 7.37
CA LEU A 92 -13.69 3.57 7.39
C LEU A 92 -12.46 3.08 6.62
N PHE A 93 -11.81 3.99 5.91
CA PHE A 93 -10.59 3.79 5.15
C PHE A 93 -9.59 4.89 5.50
N ASP A 94 -8.51 4.51 6.18
CA ASP A 94 -7.40 5.41 6.49
C ASP A 94 -6.41 5.44 5.31
N LEU A 95 -6.31 6.57 4.59
CA LEU A 95 -5.39 6.63 3.45
C LEU A 95 -3.93 6.74 3.87
N GLN A 96 -3.64 7.21 5.08
CA GLN A 96 -2.26 7.36 5.53
C GLN A 96 -1.61 5.98 5.57
N SER A 97 -2.29 5.01 6.17
CA SER A 97 -1.84 3.61 6.20
C SER A 97 -1.65 3.02 4.79
N ILE A 98 -2.56 3.33 3.86
CA ILE A 98 -2.55 2.79 2.48
C ILE A 98 -1.39 3.39 1.68
N CYS A 99 -1.19 4.71 1.75
CA CYS A 99 -0.17 5.42 0.98
C CYS A 99 1.24 5.21 1.54
N GLN A 100 1.39 5.14 2.87
CA GLN A 100 2.68 4.88 3.51
C GLN A 100 3.09 3.41 3.37
N GLY A 101 2.13 2.48 3.37
CA GLY A 101 2.40 1.06 3.18
C GLY A 101 3.00 0.69 1.81
N GLY A 102 2.76 1.51 0.77
CA GLY A 102 3.32 1.29 -0.57
C GLY A 102 4.52 2.18 -0.93
N GLY A 103 4.87 3.13 -0.06
CA GLY A 103 5.98 4.07 -0.23
C GLY A 103 7.09 3.91 0.81
N GLY A 104 7.14 2.79 1.54
CA GLY A 104 8.33 2.42 2.28
C GLY A 104 9.47 2.15 1.30
N PRO A 105 10.75 2.47 1.64
CA PRO A 105 11.87 2.07 0.80
C PRO A 105 11.69 0.61 0.48
N SER A 106 11.70 0.29 -0.82
CA SER A 106 11.67 -1.07 -1.35
C SER A 106 12.34 -1.96 -0.33
N ALA A 107 11.62 -2.92 0.26
CA ALA A 107 12.21 -3.91 1.14
C ALA A 107 13.27 -4.60 0.29
N PHE A 108 14.47 -4.03 0.31
CA PHE A 108 15.54 -4.38 -0.58
C PHE A 108 15.90 -5.75 -0.09
N SER A 109 15.54 -6.75 -0.89
CA SER A 109 15.51 -8.15 -0.50
C SER A 109 16.74 -8.46 0.35
N THR A 110 16.56 -8.49 1.68
CA THR A 110 17.65 -8.70 2.63
C THR A 110 18.36 -10.01 2.31
N SER A 111 17.59 -10.95 1.75
CA SER A 111 18.06 -12.22 1.20
C SER A 111 19.13 -12.05 0.10
N GLY A 112 18.94 -11.14 -0.86
CA GLY A 112 19.89 -10.94 -1.96
C GLY A 112 21.25 -10.42 -1.49
N TYR A 113 21.27 -9.48 -0.55
CA TYR A 113 22.51 -8.95 0.01
C TYR A 113 23.24 -9.97 0.89
N ILE A 114 22.53 -10.75 1.68
CA ILE A 114 23.15 -11.80 2.49
C ILE A 114 23.80 -12.85 1.59
N VAL A 115 23.13 -13.28 0.52
CA VAL A 115 23.69 -14.24 -0.43
C VAL A 115 24.92 -13.66 -1.14
N LEU A 116 24.87 -12.40 -1.60
CA LEU A 116 26.02 -11.73 -2.22
C LEU A 116 27.20 -11.64 -1.23
N ALA A 117 26.94 -11.24 0.02
CA ALA A 117 27.97 -11.14 1.05
C ALA A 117 28.63 -12.49 1.34
N LEU A 118 27.84 -13.57 1.44
CA LEU A 118 28.37 -14.92 1.64
C LEU A 118 29.26 -15.37 0.48
N ILE A 119 28.88 -15.06 -0.77
CA ILE A 119 29.70 -15.39 -1.95
C ILE A 119 31.04 -14.62 -1.90
N LEU A 120 31.02 -13.32 -1.61
CA LEU A 120 32.25 -12.51 -1.53
C LEU A 120 33.19 -13.00 -0.42
N VAL A 121 32.65 -13.39 0.73
CA VAL A 121 33.44 -13.98 1.83
C VAL A 121 34.02 -15.33 1.42
N ALA A 122 33.25 -16.19 0.76
CA ALA A 122 33.76 -17.48 0.29
C ALA A 122 34.88 -17.34 -0.75
N VAL A 123 34.75 -16.40 -1.70
CA VAL A 123 35.78 -16.14 -2.72
C VAL A 123 37.07 -15.58 -2.10
N SER A 124 36.95 -14.67 -1.13
CA SER A 124 38.13 -14.10 -0.45
C SER A 124 38.87 -15.13 0.41
N LEU A 125 38.14 -15.96 1.17
CA LEU A 125 38.73 -17.07 1.92
C LEU A 125 39.34 -18.14 0.99
N GLY A 126 38.64 -18.49 -0.09
CA GLY A 126 39.13 -19.46 -1.08
C GLY A 126 40.40 -18.97 -1.80
N GLY A 127 40.44 -17.69 -2.19
CA GLY A 127 41.61 -17.08 -2.80
C GLY A 127 42.81 -17.02 -1.85
N ALA A 128 42.59 -16.61 -0.60
CA ALA A 128 43.64 -16.58 0.42
C ALA A 128 44.21 -17.99 0.69
N PHE A 129 43.34 -18.99 0.80
CA PHE A 129 43.74 -20.39 0.99
C PHE A 129 44.52 -20.93 -0.21
N TRP A 130 44.09 -20.62 -1.43
CA TRP A 130 44.78 -21.03 -2.65
C TRP A 130 46.18 -20.42 -2.75
N CYS A 131 46.31 -19.11 -2.47
CA CYS A 131 47.60 -18.42 -2.42
C CYS A 131 48.52 -19.02 -1.36
N TRP A 132 47.99 -19.32 -0.16
CA TRP A 132 48.76 -19.95 0.91
C TRP A 132 49.25 -21.35 0.52
N ARG A 133 48.41 -22.16 -0.13
CA ARG A 133 48.80 -23.51 -0.58
C ARG A 133 49.88 -23.49 -1.67
N ILE A 134 49.81 -22.54 -2.60
CA ILE A 134 50.85 -22.40 -3.64
C ILE A 134 52.17 -21.94 -3.04
N ASN A 135 52.14 -21.00 -2.09
CA ASN A 135 53.35 -20.52 -1.44
C ASN A 135 54.02 -21.60 -0.56
N SER A 136 53.23 -22.39 0.16
CA SER A 136 53.73 -23.51 0.97
C SER A 136 54.30 -24.64 0.12
N GLY A 137 53.76 -24.88 -1.09
CA GLY A 137 54.35 -25.82 -2.05
C GLY A 137 55.74 -25.39 -2.56
N LYS A 138 55.99 -24.08 -2.67
CA LYS A 138 57.30 -23.53 -3.07
C LYS A 138 58.32 -23.46 -1.93
N ALA A 139 57.87 -23.44 -0.67
CA ALA A 139 58.75 -23.40 0.51
C ALA A 139 59.25 -24.79 0.94
N ALA A 140 58.85 -25.86 0.24
CA ALA A 140 59.18 -27.25 0.55
C ALA A 140 60.27 -27.87 -0.37
N GLU A 141 60.82 -27.12 -1.33
CA GLU A 141 62.01 -27.54 -2.08
C GLU A 141 63.27 -26.89 -1.46
N PRO A 142 64.20 -27.67 -0.87
CA PRO A 142 65.48 -27.19 -0.37
C PRO A 142 66.49 -26.85 -1.49
#